data_AF-A0A1X2F127-F1
#
_entry.id   AF-A0A1X2F127-F1
#
_cell.length_a   1.000
_cell.length_b   1.000
_cell.length_c   1.000
_cell.angle_alpha   90.00
_cell.angle_beta   90.00
_cell.angle_gamma   90.00
#
_symmetry.space_group_name_H-M   'P 1'
#
loop_
_entity.id
_entity.type
_entity.pdbx_description
1 polymer ?
#
loop_
_entity_poly.entity_id
_entity_poly.type
_entity_poly.pdbx_seq_one_letter_code
_entity_poly.pdbx_strand_id
1 'polypeptide(L)'
;MLADTATIRTLGRAYVTHAADLAAVAAALRAIPSPPDALGPVGDRFLTAFTAALSDQSNAVAALGERTQAASRTAAHNAASFDAAGDRAAGLLPQV
;
A
#
# COMPACT_ATOMS: atom_id res chain seq x y z
N MET A 1 -24.10 -8.76 -16.70
CA MET A 1 -23.22 -7.66 -16.27
C MET A 1 -21.79 -8.06 -16.57
N LEU A 2 -21.10 -7.39 -17.50
CA LEU A 2 -19.64 -7.55 -17.62
C LEU A 2 -19.02 -6.71 -16.51
N ALA A 3 -18.26 -7.32 -15.60
CA ALA A 3 -17.42 -6.53 -14.71
C ALA A 3 -16.35 -5.83 -15.55
N ASP A 4 -16.10 -4.55 -15.28
CA ASP A 4 -15.03 -3.81 -15.95
C ASP A 4 -13.67 -4.24 -15.39
N THR A 5 -13.17 -5.37 -15.90
CA THR A 5 -11.89 -5.94 -15.47
C THR A 5 -10.71 -5.06 -15.87
N ALA A 6 -10.86 -4.18 -16.87
CA ALA A 6 -9.83 -3.19 -17.21
C ALA A 6 -9.67 -2.14 -16.11
N THR A 7 -10.78 -1.61 -15.60
CA THR A 7 -10.78 -0.68 -14.46
C THR A 7 -10.25 -1.35 -13.19
N ILE A 8 -10.65 -2.60 -12.90
CA ILE A 8 -10.13 -3.34 -11.73
C ILE A 8 -8.61 -3.53 -11.82
N ARG A 9 -8.07 -3.90 -12.99
CA ARG A 9 -6.62 -4.03 -13.19
C ARG A 9 -5.89 -2.69 -13.07
N THR A 10 -6.50 -1.60 -13.54
CA THR A 10 -5.94 -0.24 -13.39
C THR A 10 -5.88 0.17 -11.92
N LEU A 11 -6.95 -0.09 -11.15
CA LEU A 11 -6.96 0.13 -9.71
C LEU A 11 -5.89 -0.70 -8.99
N GLY A 12 -5.75 -1.98 -9.36
CA GLY A 12 -4.70 -2.84 -8.82
C GLY A 12 -3.28 -2.29 -9.06
N ARG A 13 -3.00 -1.79 -10.28
CA ARG A 13 -1.72 -1.14 -10.59
C ARG A 13 -1.50 0.14 -9.78
N ALA A 14 -2.53 0.96 -9.62
CA ALA A 14 -2.44 2.16 -8.78
C ALA A 14 -2.10 1.81 -7.32
N TYR A 15 -2.71 0.75 -6.76
CA TYR A 15 -2.35 0.27 -5.43
C TYR A 15 -0.91 -0.24 -5.33
N VAL A 16 -0.34 -0.86 -6.38
CA VAL A 16 1.09 -1.22 -6.37
C VAL A 16 1.96 0.03 -6.28
N THR A 17 1.68 1.07 -7.08
CA THR A 17 2.41 2.34 -7.02
C THR A 17 2.29 2.97 -5.64
N HIS A 18 1.07 3.08 -5.10
CA HIS A 18 0.86 3.67 -3.78
C HIS A 18 1.51 2.87 -2.65
N ALA A 19 1.56 1.55 -2.73
CA ALA A 19 2.28 0.73 -1.76
C ALA A 19 3.80 1.02 -1.80
N ALA A 20 4.38 1.22 -3.00
CA ALA A 20 5.78 1.60 -3.15
C ALA A 20 6.05 3.02 -2.62
N ASP A 21 5.16 3.98 -2.91
CA ASP A 21 5.25 5.35 -2.40
C ASP A 21 5.22 5.37 -0.86
N LEU A 22 4.32 4.61 -0.25
CA LEU A 22 4.22 4.48 1.20
C LEU A 22 5.48 3.84 1.80
N ALA A 23 6.03 2.81 1.16
CA ALA A 23 7.29 2.21 1.60
C ALA A 23 8.45 3.23 1.55
N ALA A 24 8.52 4.07 0.52
CA ALA A 24 9.50 5.13 0.41
C ALA A 24 9.34 6.20 1.52
N VAL A 25 8.10 6.59 1.84
CA VAL A 25 7.83 7.51 2.96
C VAL A 25 8.23 6.90 4.30
N ALA A 26 7.90 5.63 4.55
CA ALA A 26 8.30 4.95 5.78
C ALA A 26 9.82 4.87 5.94
N ALA A 27 10.55 4.65 4.83
CA ALA A 27 12.01 4.65 4.80
C ALA A 27 12.58 6.06 5.03
N ALA A 28 11.99 7.09 4.43
CA ALA A 28 12.41 8.48 4.64
C ALA A 28 12.26 8.92 6.11
N LEU A 29 11.15 8.55 6.76
CA LEU A 29 10.94 8.82 8.18
C LEU A 29 12.00 8.13 9.06
N ARG A 30 12.39 6.91 8.70
CA ARG A 30 13.42 6.14 9.42
C ARG A 30 14.84 6.65 9.18
N ALA A 31 15.06 7.35 8.07
CA ALA A 31 16.34 7.94 7.71
C ALA A 31 16.56 9.33 8.35
N ILE A 32 15.56 9.89 9.05
CA ILE A 32 15.74 11.15 9.76
C ILE A 32 16.82 10.95 10.83
N PRO A 33 17.94 11.69 10.76
CA PRO A 33 19.03 11.53 11.73
C PRO A 33 18.56 11.95 13.12
N SER A 34 19.04 11.25 14.14
CA SER A 34 18.84 11.66 15.52
C SER A 34 19.37 13.08 15.71
N PRO A 35 18.59 14.01 16.28
CA PRO A 35 19.07 15.36 16.51
C PRO A 35 20.27 15.32 17.46
N PRO A 36 21.29 16.18 17.25
CA PRO A 36 22.42 16.26 18.16
C PRO A 36 21.96 16.64 19.58
N ASP A 37 22.76 16.28 20.59
CA ASP A 37 22.61 16.67 22.02
C ASP A 37 22.78 18.19 22.26
N ALA A 38 22.17 19.01 21.40
CA ALA A 38 22.28 20.46 21.40
C ALA A 38 21.29 21.13 22.37
N LEU A 39 20.28 20.39 22.85
CA LEU A 39 19.19 20.93 23.67
C LEU A 39 19.42 20.74 25.19
N GLY A 40 20.49 20.05 25.59
CA GLY A 40 20.79 19.72 26.98
C GLY A 40 19.72 18.85 27.65
N PRO A 41 19.78 18.66 28.99
CA PRO A 41 18.96 17.69 29.72
C PRO A 41 17.44 17.90 29.60
N VAL A 42 17.01 19.13 29.34
CA VAL A 42 15.59 19.47 29.12
C VAL A 42 15.13 18.98 27.74
N GLY A 43 16.03 18.98 26.76
CA GLY A 43 15.79 18.48 25.41
C GLY A 43 15.70 16.97 25.30
N ASP A 44 16.36 16.21 26.17
CA ASP A 44 16.44 14.75 26.09
C ASP A 44 15.05 14.09 26.06
N ARG A 45 14.12 14.57 26.89
CA ARG A 45 12.75 14.04 26.93
C ARG A 45 12.01 14.33 25.62
N PHE A 46 12.22 15.50 25.04
CA PHE A 46 11.64 15.86 23.75
C PHE A 46 12.24 15.00 22.63
N LEU A 47 13.57 14.85 22.58
CA LEU A 47 14.26 14.05 21.57
C LEU A 47 13.87 12.57 21.64
N THR A 48 13.69 12.05 22.84
CA THR A 48 13.18 10.70 23.09
C THR A 48 11.76 10.55 22.53
N ALA A 49 10.86 11.48 22.89
CA ALA A 49 9.47 11.46 22.41
C ALA A 49 9.39 11.64 20.89
N PHE A 50 10.23 12.50 20.32
CA PHE A 50 10.32 12.73 18.88
C PHE A 50 10.78 11.48 18.13
N THR A 51 11.83 10.82 18.60
CA THR A 51 12.36 9.59 17.99
C THR A 51 11.35 8.44 18.07
N ALA A 52 10.64 8.32 19.19
CA ALA A 52 9.55 7.37 19.34
C ALA A 52 8.41 7.66 18.34
N ALA A 53 7.98 8.92 18.22
CA ALA A 53 6.95 9.32 17.28
C ALA A 53 7.33 9.06 15.81
N LEU A 54 8.60 9.30 15.44
CA LEU A 54 9.12 8.98 14.10
C LEU A 54 9.07 7.47 13.82
N SER A 55 9.44 6.66 14.82
CA SER A 55 9.40 5.19 14.71
C SER A 55 7.96 4.69 14.56
N ASP A 56 7.04 5.18 15.38
CA ASP A 56 5.62 4.82 15.34
C ASP A 56 4.99 5.22 14.00
N GLN A 57 5.28 6.44 13.53
CA GLN A 57 4.76 6.90 12.25
C GLN A 57 5.34 6.12 11.07
N SER A 58 6.64 5.82 11.08
CA SER A 58 7.28 4.97 10.08
C SER A 58 6.62 3.58 10.02
N ASN A 59 6.36 2.97 11.17
CA ASN A 59 5.69 1.67 11.26
C ASN A 59 4.23 1.73 10.78
N ALA A 60 3.48 2.77 11.15
CA ALA A 60 2.10 2.96 10.73
C ALA A 60 1.99 3.12 9.20
N VAL A 61 2.89 3.89 8.58
CA VAL A 61 2.97 4.07 7.13
C VAL A 61 3.36 2.75 6.43
N ALA A 62 4.32 2.01 6.97
CA ALA A 62 4.70 0.70 6.42
C ALA A 62 3.52 -0.28 6.43
N ALA A 63 2.80 -0.38 7.56
CA ALA A 63 1.61 -1.22 7.68
C ALA A 63 0.49 -0.78 6.72
N LEU A 64 0.34 0.52 6.45
CA LEU A 64 -0.58 1.00 5.42
C LEU A 64 -0.14 0.56 4.02
N GLY A 65 1.16 0.63 3.71
CA GLY A 65 1.73 0.13 2.45
C GLY A 65 1.45 -1.35 2.22
N GLU A 66 1.62 -2.19 3.25
CA GLU A 66 1.30 -3.62 3.19
C GLU A 66 -0.18 -3.89 2.91
N ARG A 67 -1.09 -3.15 3.57
CA ARG A 67 -2.54 -3.26 3.32
C ARG A 67 -2.90 -2.82 1.90
N THR A 68 -2.29 -1.75 1.40
CA THR A 68 -2.47 -1.29 0.03
C THR A 68 -1.97 -2.33 -0.98
N GLN A 69 -0.84 -2.98 -0.70
CA GLN A 69 -0.34 -4.09 -1.52
C GLN A 69 -1.26 -5.32 -1.45
N ALA A 70 -1.89 -5.60 -0.30
CA ALA A 70 -2.91 -6.63 -0.22
C ALA A 70 -4.13 -6.30 -1.10
N ALA A 71 -4.57 -5.03 -1.11
CA ALA A 71 -5.65 -4.58 -1.97
C ALA A 71 -5.32 -4.74 -3.47
N SER A 72 -4.07 -4.53 -3.89
CA SER A 72 -3.67 -4.77 -5.29
C SER A 72 -3.78 -6.25 -5.68
N ARG A 73 -3.37 -7.16 -4.79
CA ARG A 73 -3.53 -8.62 -5.00
C ARG A 73 -5.00 -9.02 -5.09
N THR A 74 -5.86 -8.45 -4.23
CA THR A 74 -7.30 -8.67 -4.29
C THR A 74 -7.90 -8.18 -5.61
N ALA A 75 -7.51 -6.98 -6.08
CA ALA A 75 -7.97 -6.47 -7.36
C ALA A 75 -7.56 -7.39 -8.52
N ALA A 76 -6.31 -7.87 -8.54
CA ALA A 76 -5.84 -8.82 -9.55
C ALA A 76 -6.63 -10.14 -9.52
N HIS A 77 -6.88 -10.69 -8.32
CA HIS A 77 -7.67 -11.90 -8.15
C HIS A 77 -9.12 -11.74 -8.63
N ASN A 78 -9.74 -10.60 -8.32
CA ASN A 78 -11.10 -10.30 -8.74
C ASN A 78 -11.19 -10.17 -10.27
N ALA A 79 -10.26 -9.46 -10.90
CA ALA A 79 -10.22 -9.35 -12.36
C ALA A 79 -10.14 -10.72 -13.03
N ALA A 80 -9.22 -11.59 -12.57
CA ALA A 80 -9.06 -12.94 -13.09
C ALA A 80 -10.33 -13.80 -12.90
N SER A 81 -10.98 -13.69 -11.75
CA SER A 81 -12.23 -14.41 -11.46
C SER A 81 -13.37 -13.98 -12.39
N PHE A 82 -13.47 -12.68 -12.67
CA PHE A 82 -14.47 -12.16 -13.60
C PHE A 82 -14.19 -12.54 -15.05
N ASP A 83 -12.93 -12.49 -15.50
CA ASP A 83 -12.56 -12.96 -16.84
C ASP A 83 -12.92 -14.44 -17.01
N ALA A 84 -12.55 -15.30 -16.03
CA ALA A 84 -12.88 -16.73 -16.07
C ALA A 84 -14.39 -17.00 -16.07
N ALA A 85 -15.18 -16.21 -15.33
CA ALA A 85 -16.64 -16.30 -15.37
C ALA A 85 -17.20 -15.87 -16.74
N GLY A 86 -16.62 -14.84 -17.35
CA GLY A 86 -16.94 -14.38 -18.70
C GLY A 86 -16.67 -15.45 -19.76
N ASP A 87 -15.50 -16.07 -19.72
CA ASP A 87 -15.10 -17.14 -20.65
C ASP A 87 -16.03 -18.36 -20.51
N ARG A 88 -16.36 -18.76 -19.28
CA ARG A 88 -17.33 -19.84 -19.05
C ARG A 88 -18.71 -19.50 -19.60
N ALA A 89 -19.19 -18.29 -19.40
CA ALA A 89 -20.48 -17.86 -19.93
C ALA A 89 -20.47 -17.86 -21.46
N ALA A 90 -19.39 -17.38 -22.09
CA ALA A 90 -19.23 -17.40 -23.55
C ALA A 90 -19.24 -18.84 -24.11
N GLY A 91 -18.59 -19.78 -23.43
CA GLY A 91 -18.59 -21.20 -23.83
C GLY A 91 -19.96 -21.90 -23.73
N LEU A 92 -20.92 -21.34 -23.00
CA LEU A 92 -22.29 -21.87 -22.88
C LEU A 92 -23.26 -21.28 -23.93
N LEU A 93 -22.86 -20.22 -24.64
CA LEU A 93 -23.69 -19.62 -25.67
C LEU A 93 -23.55 -20.42 -26.98
N PRO A 94 -24.67 -20.76 -27.66
CA PRO A 94 -24.60 -21.44 -28.96
C PRO A 94 -23.88 -20.54 -29.98
N GLN A 95 -22.93 -21.12 -30.72
CA GLN A 95 -22.29 -20.44 -31.83
C GLN A 95 -23.30 -20.32 -32.98
N VAL A 96 -23.78 -19.11 -33.23
CA VAL A 96 -24.58 -18.74 -34.40
C VAL A 96 -23.68 -18.31 -35.55
#